data_AF-A0A1A8XAJ4-F1
#
_entry.id   AF-A0A1A8XAJ4-F1
#
_cell.length_a   1.000
_cell.length_b   1.000
_cell.length_c   1.000
_cell.angle_alpha   90.00
_cell.angle_beta   90.00
_cell.angle_gamma   90.00
#
_symmetry.space_group_name_H-M   'P 1'
#
loop_
_entity.id
_entity.type
_entity.pdbx_description
1 polymer ?
#
loop_
_entity_poly.entity_id
_entity_poly.type
_entity_poly.pdbx_seq_one_letter_code
_entity_poly.pdbx_strand_id
1 'polypeptide(L)'
;MYSSPKSAKEQLFENWNGKEVNLLSSSPYTNFLKGLKEKNIDIHNIACSLTEIYVDSQLTQSINPNICGFLNEWLNNKKRINTDNEKDIEKTKLWNNYVEELWIKLEQEKELRGWFRTFIKNKIGLKQNLQGYISNGLLGTSSEYSDLHSGINRIHISYHFARNS
;
A
#
# COMPACT_ATOMS: atom_id res chain seq x y z
N MET A 1 -30.04 -19.03 29.16
CA MET A 1 -28.78 -18.30 29.38
C MET A 1 -28.61 -17.31 28.25
N TYR A 2 -28.76 -16.00 28.50
CA TYR A 2 -28.43 -14.98 27.51
C TYR A 2 -26.91 -14.77 27.53
N SER A 3 -26.25 -15.01 26.39
CA SER A 3 -24.83 -14.70 26.21
C SER A 3 -24.66 -13.17 26.30
N SER A 4 -23.68 -12.70 27.08
CA SER A 4 -23.32 -11.28 27.12
C SER A 4 -22.97 -10.80 25.71
N PRO A 5 -23.34 -9.57 25.31
CA PRO A 5 -22.95 -9.05 24.00
C PRO A 5 -21.42 -9.05 23.88
N LYS A 6 -20.93 -9.67 22.80
CA LYS A 6 -19.49 -9.75 22.50
C LYS A 6 -18.91 -8.35 22.33
N SER A 7 -17.74 -8.11 22.90
CA SER A 7 -16.98 -6.90 22.69
C SER A 7 -16.60 -6.71 21.21
N ALA A 8 -16.34 -5.47 20.79
CA ALA A 8 -15.90 -5.18 19.43
C ALA A 8 -14.62 -5.96 19.03
N LYS A 9 -13.72 -6.21 19.99
CA LYS A 9 -12.52 -7.03 19.78
C LYS A 9 -12.88 -8.48 19.47
N GLU A 10 -13.77 -9.08 20.24
CA GLU A 10 -14.20 -10.47 20.04
C GLU A 10 -14.88 -10.66 18.69
N GLN A 11 -15.75 -9.72 18.30
CA GLN A 11 -16.40 -9.75 16.98
C GLN A 11 -15.38 -9.67 15.83
N LEU A 12 -14.35 -8.82 15.96
CA LEU A 12 -13.27 -8.73 14.99
C LEU A 12 -12.48 -10.03 14.89
N PHE A 13 -12.12 -10.63 16.03
CA PHE A 13 -11.36 -11.87 16.04
C PHE A 13 -12.16 -13.02 15.44
N GLU A 14 -13.45 -13.10 15.71
CA GLU A 14 -14.34 -14.08 15.08
C GLU A 14 -14.42 -13.91 13.56
N ASN A 15 -14.57 -12.67 13.10
CA ASN A 15 -14.58 -12.37 11.67
C ASN A 15 -13.25 -12.78 11.00
N TRP A 16 -12.12 -12.44 11.61
CA TRP A 16 -10.79 -12.83 11.11
C TRP A 16 -10.57 -14.34 11.11
N ASN A 17 -11.11 -15.05 12.10
CA ASN A 17 -11.03 -16.51 12.18
C ASN A 17 -11.94 -17.21 11.15
N GLY A 18 -13.08 -16.61 10.82
CA GLY A 18 -14.03 -17.14 9.84
C GLY A 18 -13.73 -16.77 8.39
N LYS A 19 -12.67 -16.00 8.14
CA LYS A 19 -12.32 -15.55 6.79
C LYS A 19 -11.90 -16.73 5.92
N GLU A 20 -12.64 -16.98 4.83
CA GLU A 20 -12.26 -18.01 3.87
C GLU A 20 -10.89 -17.71 3.27
N VAL A 21 -10.05 -18.74 3.20
CA VAL A 21 -8.68 -18.62 2.73
C VAL A 21 -8.69 -18.67 1.20
N ASN A 22 -8.83 -17.50 0.57
CA ASN A 22 -8.81 -17.36 -0.88
C ASN A 22 -7.64 -16.45 -1.30
N LEU A 23 -6.40 -16.90 -1.08
CA LEU A 23 -5.24 -16.19 -1.63
C LEU A 23 -5.36 -16.20 -3.16
N LEU A 24 -5.74 -15.07 -3.74
CA LEU A 24 -5.84 -14.91 -5.18
C LEU A 24 -4.50 -15.30 -5.80
N SER A 25 -4.54 -16.08 -6.89
CA SER A 25 -3.33 -16.49 -7.61
C SER A 25 -2.48 -15.29 -8.04
N SER A 26 -3.10 -14.11 -8.21
CA SER A 26 -2.47 -12.82 -8.52
C SER A 26 -1.84 -12.09 -7.32
N SER A 27 -1.97 -12.59 -6.09
CA SER A 27 -1.34 -11.96 -4.92
C SER A 27 0.19 -11.95 -5.06
N PRO A 28 0.88 -10.83 -4.74
CA PRO A 28 2.33 -10.77 -4.78
C PRO A 28 3.00 -11.76 -3.82
N TYR A 29 2.26 -12.26 -2.82
CA TYR A 29 2.75 -13.20 -1.82
C TYR A 29 2.51 -14.67 -2.18
N THR A 30 1.80 -14.98 -3.26
CA THR A 30 1.48 -16.37 -3.66
C THR A 30 2.72 -17.23 -3.79
N ASN A 31 3.74 -16.74 -4.51
CA ASN A 31 4.99 -17.49 -4.69
C ASN A 31 5.79 -17.62 -3.39
N PHE A 32 5.77 -16.57 -2.55
CA PHE A 32 6.42 -16.57 -1.25
C PHE A 32 5.81 -17.62 -0.31
N LEU A 33 4.47 -17.71 -0.28
CA LEU A 33 3.76 -18.63 0.63
C LEU A 33 3.61 -20.05 0.08
N LYS A 34 3.87 -20.29 -1.21
CA LYS A 34 3.73 -21.62 -1.84
C LYS A 34 4.50 -22.71 -1.09
N GLY A 35 5.75 -22.44 -0.72
CA GLY A 35 6.59 -23.41 0.01
C GLY A 35 6.13 -23.69 1.45
N LEU A 36 5.37 -22.76 2.06
CA LEU A 36 4.76 -22.98 3.37
C LEU A 36 3.55 -23.92 3.27
N LYS A 37 2.76 -23.82 2.19
CA LYS A 37 1.57 -24.67 1.97
C LYS A 37 1.89 -26.16 2.08
N GLU A 38 3.02 -26.56 1.50
CA GLU A 38 3.48 -27.95 1.47
C GLU A 38 3.99 -28.42 2.84
N LYS A 39 4.50 -27.50 3.68
CA LYS A 39 5.12 -27.82 4.98
C LYS A 39 4.12 -27.75 6.13
N ASN A 40 3.22 -26.78 6.11
CA ASN A 40 2.23 -26.57 7.15
C ASN A 40 1.05 -25.75 6.62
N ILE A 41 -0.07 -26.44 6.38
CA ILE A 41 -1.28 -25.82 5.83
C ILE A 41 -1.94 -24.83 6.79
N ASP A 42 -1.84 -25.06 8.10
CA ASP A 42 -2.48 -24.19 9.10
C ASP A 42 -1.79 -22.83 9.18
N ILE A 43 -0.45 -22.82 9.26
CA ILE A 43 0.36 -21.59 9.25
C ILE A 43 0.22 -20.92 7.87
N HIS A 44 0.16 -21.68 6.78
CA HIS A 44 -0.10 -21.13 5.45
C HIS A 44 -1.43 -20.37 5.38
N ASN A 45 -2.49 -20.96 5.92
CA ASN A 45 -3.82 -20.36 5.91
C ASN A 45 -3.85 -19.07 6.73
N ILE A 46 -3.19 -19.05 7.89
CA ILE A 46 -3.02 -17.84 8.71
C ILE A 46 -2.26 -16.75 7.93
N ALA A 47 -1.17 -17.11 7.27
CA ALA A 47 -0.38 -16.17 6.47
C ALA A 47 -1.23 -15.59 5.31
N CYS A 48 -2.04 -16.40 4.65
CA CYS A 48 -2.96 -15.93 3.61
C CYS A 48 -3.99 -14.95 4.17
N SER A 49 -4.69 -15.31 5.24
CA SER A 49 -5.67 -14.43 5.89
C SER A 49 -5.02 -13.11 6.34
N LEU A 50 -3.78 -13.15 6.85
CA LEU A 50 -3.04 -11.97 7.27
C LEU A 50 -2.89 -10.96 6.13
N THR A 51 -2.62 -11.38 4.90
CA THR A 51 -2.47 -10.46 3.76
C THR A 51 -3.71 -9.59 3.55
N GLU A 52 -4.89 -10.20 3.63
CA GLU A 52 -6.15 -9.49 3.43
C GLU A 52 -6.56 -8.71 4.67
N ILE A 53 -6.46 -9.31 5.86
CA ILE A 53 -6.80 -8.66 7.13
C ILE A 53 -5.95 -7.40 7.31
N TYR A 54 -4.67 -7.43 6.93
CA TYR A 54 -3.80 -6.27 7.02
C TYR A 54 -4.32 -5.13 6.15
N VAL A 55 -4.67 -5.39 4.88
CA VAL A 55 -5.24 -4.40 3.96
C VAL A 55 -6.56 -3.83 4.50
N ASP A 56 -7.48 -4.68 4.93
CA ASP A 56 -8.78 -4.27 5.49
C ASP A 56 -8.60 -3.41 6.76
N SER A 57 -7.62 -3.78 7.60
CA SER A 57 -7.28 -3.03 8.82
C SER A 57 -6.73 -1.65 8.49
N GLN A 58 -5.93 -1.50 7.42
CA GLN A 58 -5.50 -0.17 6.98
C GLN A 58 -6.66 0.69 6.50
N LEU A 59 -7.63 0.12 5.78
CA LEU A 59 -8.80 0.85 5.27
C LEU A 59 -9.75 1.30 6.40
N THR A 60 -9.82 0.53 7.48
CA THR A 60 -10.73 0.77 8.61
C THR A 60 -10.07 1.48 9.80
N GLN A 61 -8.78 1.81 9.73
CA GLN A 61 -8.03 2.41 10.84
C GLN A 61 -8.64 3.73 11.33
N SER A 62 -9.22 4.55 10.44
CA SER A 62 -9.90 5.79 10.84
C SER A 62 -11.20 5.57 11.61
N ILE A 63 -11.82 4.39 11.43
CA ILE A 63 -13.07 3.98 12.10
C ILE A 63 -12.74 3.29 13.42
N ASN A 64 -11.68 2.48 13.45
CA ASN A 64 -11.19 1.80 14.64
C ASN A 64 -9.69 2.09 14.85
N PRO A 65 -9.34 3.13 15.64
CA PRO A 65 -7.95 3.51 15.88
C PRO A 65 -7.11 2.40 16.51
N ASN A 66 -7.74 1.46 17.23
CA ASN A 66 -7.07 0.35 17.92
C ASN A 66 -6.85 -0.88 17.03
N ILE A 67 -7.28 -0.86 15.76
CA ILE A 67 -7.27 -2.04 14.89
C ILE A 67 -5.88 -2.67 14.72
N CYS A 68 -4.82 -1.86 14.68
CA CYS A 68 -3.45 -2.37 14.59
C CYS A 68 -3.04 -3.13 15.87
N GLY A 69 -3.43 -2.61 17.04
CA GLY A 69 -3.18 -3.30 18.31
C GLY A 69 -3.91 -4.63 18.40
N PHE A 70 -5.18 -4.65 17.95
CA PHE A 70 -5.97 -5.88 17.88
C PHE A 70 -5.41 -6.89 16.87
N LEU A 71 -4.92 -6.42 15.71
CA LEU A 71 -4.30 -7.29 14.72
C LEU A 71 -3.01 -7.94 15.26
N ASN A 72 -2.17 -7.15 15.93
CA ASN A 72 -0.97 -7.67 16.59
C ASN A 72 -1.32 -8.71 17.68
N GLU A 73 -2.32 -8.43 18.51
CA GLU A 73 -2.80 -9.38 19.53
C GLU A 73 -3.34 -10.68 18.90
N TRP A 74 -4.13 -10.57 17.83
CA TRP A 74 -4.63 -11.73 17.09
C TRP A 74 -3.49 -12.57 16.53
N LEU A 75 -2.50 -11.95 15.88
CA LEU A 75 -1.37 -12.66 15.28
C LEU A 75 -0.51 -13.36 16.34
N ASN A 76 -0.25 -12.71 17.48
CA ASN A 76 0.45 -13.33 18.61
C ASN A 76 -0.32 -14.52 19.21
N ASN A 77 -1.65 -14.42 19.29
CA ASN A 77 -2.47 -15.55 19.71
C ASN A 77 -2.38 -16.73 18.73
N LYS A 78 -2.40 -16.44 17.42
CA LYS A 78 -2.20 -17.46 16.39
C LYS A 78 -0.82 -18.11 16.47
N LYS A 79 0.23 -17.33 16.68
CA LYS A 79 1.60 -17.84 16.91
C LYS A 79 1.62 -18.81 18.08
N ARG A 80 1.12 -18.38 19.23
CA ARG A 80 1.11 -19.20 20.46
C ARG A 80 0.41 -20.54 20.25
N ILE A 81 -0.77 -20.55 19.62
CA ILE A 81 -1.52 -21.78 19.38
C ILE A 81 -0.78 -22.71 18.41
N ASN A 82 -0.22 -22.16 17.33
CA ASN A 82 0.38 -22.96 16.26
C ASN A 82 1.81 -23.41 16.54
N THR A 83 2.47 -22.85 17.55
CA THR A 83 3.86 -23.20 17.91
C THR A 83 3.96 -23.90 19.26
N ASP A 84 2.83 -24.26 19.88
CA ASP A 84 2.76 -24.72 21.27
C ASP A 84 3.52 -23.77 22.22
N ASN A 85 3.19 -22.48 22.12
CA ASN A 85 3.88 -21.42 22.85
C ASN A 85 5.40 -21.48 22.63
N GLU A 86 5.80 -21.58 21.37
CA GLU A 86 7.19 -21.66 20.89
C GLU A 86 7.99 -22.90 21.30
N LYS A 87 7.31 -23.93 21.83
CA LYS A 87 7.95 -25.22 22.17
C LYS A 87 8.12 -26.13 20.95
N ASP A 88 7.26 -26.00 19.96
CA ASP A 88 7.40 -26.71 18.68
C ASP A 88 8.42 -25.95 17.81
N ILE A 89 9.67 -26.45 17.81
CA ILE A 89 10.81 -25.79 17.16
C ILE A 89 10.59 -25.66 15.66
N GLU A 90 10.09 -26.70 15.00
CA GLU A 90 9.90 -26.70 13.54
C GLU A 90 8.77 -25.74 13.14
N LYS A 91 7.64 -25.75 13.86
CA LYS A 91 6.56 -24.77 13.59
C LYS A 91 6.96 -23.35 13.93
N THR A 92 7.77 -23.15 14.98
CA THR A 92 8.31 -21.83 15.32
C THR A 92 9.23 -21.32 14.21
N LYS A 93 10.08 -22.18 13.65
CA LYS A 93 10.94 -21.85 12.51
C LYS A 93 10.12 -21.52 11.26
N LEU A 94 9.07 -22.28 10.97
CA LEU A 94 8.15 -21.97 9.87
C LEU A 94 7.44 -20.65 10.08
N TRP A 95 6.95 -20.38 11.30
CA TRP A 95 6.31 -19.12 11.64
C TRP A 95 7.24 -17.93 11.39
N ASN A 96 8.46 -17.97 11.93
CA ASN A 96 9.43 -16.89 11.79
C ASN A 96 9.81 -16.67 10.31
N ASN A 97 10.07 -17.76 9.57
CA ASN A 97 10.52 -17.64 8.17
C ASN A 97 9.45 -17.15 7.20
N TYR A 98 8.17 -17.28 7.55
CA TYR A 98 7.08 -16.94 6.63
C TYR A 98 6.13 -15.88 7.17
N VAL A 99 5.64 -16.02 8.39
CA VAL A 99 4.62 -15.12 8.94
C VAL A 99 5.24 -13.80 9.41
N GLU A 100 6.34 -13.85 10.16
CA GLU A 100 7.06 -12.64 10.59
C GLU A 100 7.66 -11.90 9.38
N GLU A 101 8.29 -12.63 8.46
CA GLU A 101 8.81 -12.06 7.20
C GLU A 101 7.70 -11.44 6.34
N LEU A 102 6.51 -12.04 6.29
CA LEU A 102 5.36 -11.46 5.61
C LEU A 102 4.89 -10.17 6.32
N TRP A 103 4.82 -10.16 7.65
CA TRP A 103 4.45 -8.98 8.43
C TRP A 103 5.39 -7.81 8.12
N ILE A 104 6.70 -8.05 8.13
CA ILE A 104 7.72 -7.04 7.79
C ILE A 104 7.51 -6.49 6.37
N LYS A 105 7.27 -7.37 5.38
CA LYS A 105 7.01 -6.93 3.99
C LYS A 105 5.76 -6.05 3.90
N LEU A 106 4.69 -6.41 4.59
CA LEU A 106 3.43 -5.64 4.62
C LEU A 106 3.64 -4.24 5.22
N GLU A 107 4.42 -4.14 6.30
CA GLU A 107 4.80 -2.85 6.91
C GLU A 107 5.68 -2.01 5.98
N GLN A 108 6.69 -2.60 5.36
CA GLN A 108 7.56 -1.89 4.42
C GLN A 108 6.79 -1.31 3.23
N GLU A 109 5.85 -2.07 2.68
CA GLU A 109 5.00 -1.58 1.59
C GLU A 109 4.08 -0.44 2.03
N LYS A 110 3.57 -0.47 3.27
CA LYS A 110 2.78 0.63 3.83
C LYS A 110 3.62 1.91 3.90
N GLU A 111 4.82 1.82 4.45
CA GLU A 111 5.75 2.95 4.54
C GLU A 111 6.11 3.49 3.15
N LEU A 112 6.41 2.60 2.20
CA LEU A 112 6.70 2.96 0.81
C LEU A 112 5.52 3.71 0.16
N ARG A 113 4.29 3.21 0.32
CA ARG A 113 3.08 3.87 -0.19
C ARG A 113 2.87 5.24 0.46
N GLY A 114 3.11 5.36 1.76
CA GLY A 114 3.05 6.62 2.49
C GLY A 114 4.06 7.64 1.94
N TRP A 115 5.30 7.20 1.75
CA TRP A 115 6.37 8.02 1.17
C TRP A 115 6.04 8.47 -0.25
N PHE A 116 5.61 7.55 -1.14
CA PHE A 116 5.20 7.90 -2.50
C PHE A 116 4.06 8.91 -2.52
N ARG A 117 3.05 8.76 -1.65
CA ARG A 117 1.93 9.69 -1.56
C ARG A 117 2.41 11.09 -1.19
N THR A 118 3.34 11.20 -0.24
CA THR A 118 3.95 12.47 0.18
C THR A 118 4.78 13.08 -0.95
N PHE A 119 5.61 12.28 -1.62
CA PHE A 119 6.41 12.74 -2.76
C PHE A 119 5.54 13.30 -3.89
N ILE A 120 4.47 12.60 -4.28
CA ILE A 120 3.54 13.07 -5.32
C ILE A 120 2.80 14.33 -4.88
N LYS A 121 2.32 14.41 -3.62
CA LYS A 121 1.71 15.63 -3.07
C LYS A 121 2.66 16.83 -3.17
N ASN A 122 3.92 16.65 -2.76
CA ASN A 122 4.93 17.70 -2.84
C ASN A 122 5.21 18.10 -4.29
N LYS A 123 5.29 17.14 -5.21
CA LYS A 123 5.50 17.41 -6.65
C LYS A 123 4.33 18.17 -7.27
N ILE A 124 3.08 17.82 -6.93
CA ILE A 124 1.88 18.53 -7.38
C ILE A 124 1.85 19.94 -6.77
N GLY A 125 2.13 20.07 -5.47
CA GLY A 125 2.22 21.38 -4.80
C GLY A 125 3.29 22.27 -5.41
N LEU A 126 4.47 21.74 -5.71
CA LEU A 126 5.54 22.48 -6.41
C LEU A 126 5.10 22.92 -7.81
N LYS A 127 4.38 22.06 -8.57
CA LYS A 127 3.83 22.43 -9.88
C LYS A 127 2.76 23.54 -9.78
N GLN A 128 1.86 23.44 -8.81
CA GLN A 128 0.81 24.45 -8.57
C GLN A 128 1.42 25.77 -8.12
N ASN A 129 2.40 25.74 -7.22
CA ASN A 129 3.13 26.94 -6.78
C ASN A 129 3.88 27.57 -7.95
N LEU A 130 4.54 26.78 -8.80
CA LEU A 130 5.22 27.30 -10.00
C LEU A 130 4.24 27.93 -10.99
N GLN A 131 3.08 27.31 -11.23
CA GLN A 131 2.01 27.91 -12.04
C GLN A 131 1.48 29.21 -11.41
N GLY A 132 1.33 29.25 -10.08
CA GLY A 132 0.97 30.46 -9.34
C GLY A 132 2.02 31.56 -9.48
N TYR A 133 3.31 31.23 -9.36
CA TYR A 133 4.41 32.18 -9.59
C TYR A 133 4.45 32.70 -11.02
N ILE A 134 4.24 31.84 -12.03
CA ILE A 134 4.20 32.26 -13.43
C ILE A 134 2.96 33.12 -13.70
N SER A 135 1.80 32.77 -13.15
CA SER A 135 0.56 33.55 -13.30
C SER A 135 0.65 34.90 -12.58
N ASN A 136 1.23 34.95 -11.37
CA ASN A 136 1.41 36.17 -10.60
C ASN A 136 2.54 37.04 -11.15
N GLY A 137 3.56 36.45 -11.77
CA GLY A 137 4.61 37.16 -12.51
C GLY A 137 4.11 37.76 -13.83
N LEU A 138 3.13 37.14 -14.49
CA LEU A 138 2.46 37.67 -15.68
C LEU A 138 1.37 38.71 -15.37
N LEU A 139 0.79 38.69 -14.16
CA LEU A 139 -0.19 39.69 -13.69
C LEU A 139 0.46 40.87 -12.95
N GLY A 140 1.72 40.75 -12.55
CA GLY A 140 2.50 41.77 -11.86
C GLY A 140 3.63 42.32 -12.72
N THR A 141 3.30 42.99 -13.84
CA THR A 141 4.05 44.07 -14.53
C THR A 141 3.44 44.30 -15.91
N SER A 142 2.27 44.94 -15.95
CA SER A 142 1.88 45.72 -17.12
C SER A 142 2.50 47.11 -16.98
N SER A 143 3.79 47.26 -17.24
CA SER A 143 4.40 48.54 -17.64
C SER A 143 5.83 48.30 -18.10
N GLU A 144 6.15 48.82 -19.28
CA GLU A 144 7.51 49.06 -19.79
C GLU A 144 8.36 47.84 -20.15
N TYR A 145 8.01 47.16 -21.24
CA TYR A 145 9.00 46.73 -22.26
C TYR A 145 8.28 46.49 -23.60
N SER A 146 7.46 47.45 -23.98
CA SER A 146 7.13 47.68 -25.39
C SER A 146 8.25 48.53 -25.95
N ASP A 147 9.31 47.87 -26.44
CA ASP A 147 10.16 48.33 -27.55
C ASP A 147 11.45 47.51 -27.58
N LEU A 148 11.39 46.32 -28.21
CA LEU A 148 12.52 45.72 -28.92
C LEU A 148 11.96 44.71 -29.93
N HIS A 149 11.64 45.27 -31.09
CA HIS A 149 11.39 44.52 -32.31
C HIS A 149 12.69 43.79 -32.72
N SER A 150 12.64 42.48 -32.95
CA SER A 150 13.19 41.78 -34.14
C SER A 150 13.54 40.30 -33.85
N GLY A 151 12.80 39.38 -34.47
CA GLY A 151 13.13 37.94 -34.60
C GLY A 151 12.82 37.10 -33.34
N ILE A 152 12.22 35.93 -33.39
CA ILE A 152 12.33 34.86 -34.38
C ILE A 152 11.00 34.09 -34.51
N ASN A 153 10.70 33.81 -35.76
CA ASN A 153 9.55 33.16 -36.36
C ASN A 153 9.09 31.83 -35.75
N ARG A 154 7.76 31.66 -35.73
CA ARG A 154 7.07 30.36 -35.72
C ARG A 154 7.63 29.46 -36.83
N ILE A 155 8.14 28.30 -36.46
CA ILE A 155 8.51 27.25 -37.41
C ILE A 155 7.22 26.63 -37.96
N HIS A 156 6.99 26.78 -39.27
CA HIS A 156 6.01 26.00 -40.01
C HIS A 156 6.76 25.28 -41.14
N ILE A 157 6.90 23.96 -41.05
CA ILE A 157 7.51 23.14 -42.11
C ILE A 157 6.39 22.36 -42.76
N SER A 158 6.19 22.57 -44.06
CA SER A 158 5.41 21.66 -44.92
C SER A 158 6.21 21.40 -46.19
N TYR A 159 6.64 20.16 -46.33
CA TYR A 159 7.25 19.56 -47.51
C TYR A 159 6.22 19.41 -48.63
N HIS A 160 6.58 19.62 -49.90
CA HIS A 160 6.21 18.70 -50.99
C HIS A 160 6.99 18.95 -52.29
N PHE A 161 7.80 17.94 -52.62
CA PHE A 161 8.21 17.36 -53.91
C PHE A 161 8.36 18.21 -55.18
N ALA A 162 9.57 18.11 -55.75
CA ALA A 162 9.94 18.48 -57.10
C ALA A 162 9.13 17.74 -58.19
N ARG A 163 8.91 18.42 -59.32
CA ARG A 163 8.83 17.78 -60.64
C ARG A 163 9.42 18.71 -61.70
N ASN A 164 10.50 18.23 -62.32
CA ASN A 164 11.13 18.79 -63.50
C ASN A 164 10.19 18.73 -64.70
N SER A 165 10.33 19.69 -65.61
CA SER A 165 10.41 19.48 -67.06
C SER A 165 11.13 20.68 -67.66
#